data_AF-A0AAX2J1V8-F1
#
_entry.id   AF-A0AAX2J1V8-F1
#
_cell.length_a   1.000
_cell.length_b   1.000
_cell.length_c   1.000
_cell.angle_alpha   90.00
_cell.angle_beta   90.00
_cell.angle_gamma   90.00
#
_symmetry.space_group_name_H-M   'P 1'
#
loop_
_entity.id
_entity.type
_entity.pdbx_description
1 polymer ?
#
loop_
_entity_poly.entity_id
_entity_poly.type
_entity_poly.pdbx_seq_one_letter_code
_entity_poly.pdbx_strand_id
1 'polypeptide(L)'
;MHSLEEYFARIPDTRRGAGKCYNLAKTLTVIVVAILGGAKGNREIGAFLANNIDELKQYLAWDRDNTPSYEKIRTLLIDLDSNLLGGVLKSVL
;
A
#
# COMPACT_ATOMS: atom_id res chain seq x y z
N MET A 1 -0.17 -19.00 8.13
CA MET A 1 0.48 -18.31 7.01
C MET A 1 0.07 -16.85 7.12
N HIS A 2 1.00 -15.94 7.38
CA HIS A 2 0.67 -14.53 7.57
C HIS A 2 0.52 -13.84 6.21
N SER A 3 -0.53 -13.01 6.05
CA SER A 3 -0.73 -12.23 4.82
C SER A 3 0.21 -11.02 4.78
N LEU A 4 0.47 -10.48 3.58
CA LEU A 4 1.30 -9.28 3.43
C LEU A 4 0.70 -8.06 4.17
N GLU A 5 -0.64 -7.98 4.23
CA GLU A 5 -1.36 -6.97 4.99
C GLU A 5 -1.08 -7.08 6.50
N GLU A 6 -1.11 -8.30 7.07
CA GLU A 6 -0.81 -8.52 8.49
C GLU A 6 0.61 -8.08 8.87
N TYR A 7 1.57 -8.23 7.96
CA TYR A 7 2.94 -7.73 8.17
C TYR A 7 2.99 -6.21 8.15
N PHE A 8 2.40 -5.57 7.14
CA PHE A 8 2.39 -4.12 7.06
C PHE A 8 1.55 -3.46 8.16
N ALA A 9 0.59 -4.16 8.75
CA ALA A 9 -0.16 -3.69 9.92
C ALA A 9 0.72 -3.45 11.16
N ARG A 10 1.93 -4.02 11.21
CA ARG A 10 2.91 -3.79 12.28
C ARG A 10 3.63 -2.45 12.14
N ILE A 11 3.57 -1.81 10.98
CA ILE A 11 4.18 -0.49 10.74
C ILE A 11 3.26 0.58 11.35
N PRO A 12 3.74 1.39 12.30
CA PRO A 12 2.94 2.46 12.87
C PRO A 12 2.60 3.50 11.79
N ASP A 13 1.32 3.85 11.68
CA ASP A 13 0.86 4.89 10.76
C ASP A 13 1.05 6.29 11.37
N THR A 14 2.19 6.90 11.07
CA THR A 14 2.61 8.23 11.54
C THR A 14 1.97 9.39 10.76
N ARG A 15 1.18 9.10 9.71
CA ARG A 15 0.49 10.13 8.92
C ARG A 15 -0.50 10.88 9.80
N ARG A 16 -0.72 12.18 9.54
CA ARG A 16 -1.78 12.96 10.21
C ARG A 16 -3.16 12.47 9.79
N GLY A 17 -4.20 12.74 10.59
CA GLY A 17 -5.58 12.23 10.35
C GLY A 17 -6.09 12.42 8.92
N ALA A 18 -5.85 13.58 8.30
CA ALA A 18 -6.22 13.84 6.89
C ALA A 18 -5.47 12.95 5.86
N GLY A 19 -4.30 12.41 6.23
CA GLY A 19 -3.50 11.47 5.44
C GLY A 19 -3.89 10.00 5.62
N LYS A 20 -4.79 9.68 6.56
CA LYS A 20 -5.24 8.31 6.87
C LYS A 20 -6.50 7.87 6.12
N CYS A 21 -6.85 8.56 5.03
CA CYS A 21 -7.99 8.18 4.21
C CYS A 21 -7.93 6.72 3.72
N TYR A 22 -6.73 6.21 3.48
CA TYR A 22 -6.51 4.82 3.07
C TYR A 22 -5.68 4.09 4.12
N ASN A 23 -6.11 2.87 4.48
CA ASN A 23 -5.39 2.02 5.42
C ASN A 23 -3.96 1.78 4.91
N LEU A 24 -2.96 2.01 5.77
CA LEU A 24 -1.54 1.92 5.40
C LEU A 24 -1.17 0.51 4.93
N ALA A 25 -1.56 -0.52 5.67
CA ALA A 25 -1.23 -1.90 5.39
C ALA A 25 -1.82 -2.39 4.06
N LYS A 26 -3.10 -2.09 3.82
CA LYS A 26 -3.75 -2.37 2.52
C LYS A 26 -3.08 -1.59 1.38
N THR A 27 -2.75 -0.32 1.59
CA THR A 27 -2.09 0.52 0.59
C THR A 27 -0.71 -0.02 0.21
N LEU A 28 0.10 -0.41 1.18
CA LEU A 28 1.42 -1.02 0.92
C LEU A 28 1.29 -2.38 0.24
N THR A 29 0.29 -3.19 0.64
CA THR A 29 0.01 -4.49 0.02
C THR A 29 -0.27 -4.33 -1.47
N VAL A 30 -1.18 -3.43 -1.85
CA VAL A 30 -1.52 -3.25 -3.26
C VAL A 30 -0.38 -2.61 -4.08
N ILE A 31 0.46 -1.76 -3.46
CA ILE A 31 1.67 -1.25 -4.11
C ILE A 31 2.60 -2.40 -4.48
N VAL A 32 2.84 -3.35 -3.55
CA VAL A 32 3.65 -4.54 -3.84
C VAL A 32 3.02 -5.39 -4.94
N VAL A 33 1.71 -5.63 -4.89
CA VAL A 33 0.99 -6.38 -5.94
C VAL A 33 1.11 -5.69 -7.30
N ALA A 34 1.00 -4.36 -7.36
CA ALA A 34 1.17 -3.60 -8.60
C ALA A 34 2.58 -3.74 -9.18
N ILE A 35 3.61 -3.69 -8.31
CA ILE A 35 5.01 -3.88 -8.71
C ILE A 35 5.23 -5.31 -9.24
N LEU A 36 4.69 -6.32 -8.55
CA LEU A 36 4.73 -7.73 -9.02
C LEU A 36 3.98 -7.91 -10.34
N GLY A 37 2.91 -7.16 -10.56
CA GLY A 37 2.18 -7.07 -11.82
C GLY A 37 2.91 -6.30 -12.92
N GLY A 38 4.11 -5.77 -12.65
CA GLY A 38 4.98 -5.13 -13.63
C GLY A 38 4.96 -3.60 -13.63
N ALA A 39 4.30 -2.95 -12.67
CA ALA A 39 4.31 -1.49 -12.56
C ALA A 39 5.72 -0.97 -12.22
N LYS A 40 6.24 -0.05 -13.03
CA LYS A 40 7.61 0.49 -12.95
C LYS A 40 7.71 1.85 -12.25
N GLY A 41 6.60 2.44 -11.85
CA GLY A 41 6.61 3.73 -11.16
C GLY A 41 5.25 4.15 -10.62
N ASN A 42 5.24 5.26 -9.86
CA ASN A 42 4.07 5.72 -9.10
C ASN A 42 2.80 5.92 -9.96
N ARG A 43 2.96 6.38 -11.22
CA ARG A 43 1.84 6.56 -12.16
C ARG A 43 1.23 5.23 -12.57
N GLU A 44 2.07 4.25 -12.90
CA GLU A 44 1.63 2.90 -13.28
C GLU A 44 1.00 2.18 -12.08
N ILE A 45 1.54 2.38 -10.88
CA ILE A 45 0.92 1.88 -9.64
C ILE A 45 -0.48 2.49 -9.47
N GLY A 46 -0.61 3.82 -9.56
CA GLY A 46 -1.92 4.48 -9.48
C GLY A 46 -2.92 3.98 -10.52
N ALA A 47 -2.47 3.77 -11.76
CA ALA A 47 -3.28 3.19 -12.83
C ALA A 47 -3.69 1.74 -12.54
N PHE A 48 -2.76 0.91 -12.04
CA PHE A 48 -3.04 -0.46 -11.63
C PHE A 48 -4.15 -0.50 -10.57
N LEU A 49 -4.05 0.32 -9.54
CA LEU A 49 -5.06 0.38 -8.49
C LEU A 49 -6.43 0.78 -9.05
N ALA A 50 -6.47 1.83 -9.88
CA ALA A 50 -7.72 2.32 -10.47
C ALA A 50 -8.38 1.29 -11.39
N ASN A 51 -7.58 0.56 -12.18
CA ASN A 51 -8.08 -0.42 -13.13
C ASN A 51 -8.54 -1.74 -12.48
N ASN A 52 -8.15 -2.00 -11.22
CA ASN A 52 -8.45 -3.25 -10.53
C ASN A 52 -9.27 -3.01 -9.23
N ILE A 53 -10.00 -1.89 -9.14
CA ILE A 53 -10.68 -1.50 -7.88
C ILE A 53 -11.65 -2.57 -7.38
N ASP A 54 -12.34 -3.26 -8.28
CA ASP A 54 -13.33 -4.28 -7.93
C ASP A 54 -12.64 -5.52 -7.34
N GLU A 55 -11.51 -5.94 -7.92
CA GLU A 55 -10.67 -7.01 -7.39
C GLU A 55 -10.10 -6.63 -6.02
N LEU A 56 -9.69 -5.37 -5.82
CA LEU A 56 -9.21 -4.91 -4.51
C LEU A 56 -10.32 -4.97 -3.45
N LYS A 57 -11.55 -4.58 -3.80
CA LYS A 57 -12.70 -4.71 -2.89
C LYS A 57 -12.96 -6.18 -2.54
N GLN A 58 -12.90 -7.05 -3.54
CA GLN A 58 -13.18 -8.47 -3.35
C GLN A 58 -12.12 -9.19 -2.52
N TYR A 59 -10.83 -8.98 -2.81
CA TYR A 59 -9.75 -9.81 -2.27
C TYR A 59 -8.94 -9.15 -1.15
N LEU A 60 -8.89 -7.81 -1.10
CA LEU A 60 -8.17 -7.05 -0.07
C LEU A 60 -9.12 -6.35 0.91
N ALA A 61 -10.42 -6.66 0.83
CA ALA A 61 -11.48 -5.98 1.58
C ALA A 61 -11.33 -4.45 1.49
N TRP A 62 -11.06 -3.92 0.30
CA TRP A 62 -10.79 -2.50 0.14
C TRP A 62 -12.04 -1.67 0.44
N ASP A 63 -11.97 -0.79 1.45
CA ASP A 63 -13.16 -0.17 2.07
C ASP A 63 -13.73 1.04 1.29
N ARG A 64 -13.20 1.37 0.11
CA ARG A 64 -13.53 2.60 -0.62
C ARG A 64 -13.74 2.39 -2.10
N ASP A 65 -14.55 3.24 -2.73
CA ASP A 65 -14.73 3.22 -4.18
C ASP A 65 -13.59 3.90 -4.95
N ASN A 66 -12.77 4.68 -4.26
CA ASN A 66 -11.64 5.39 -4.84
C ASN A 66 -10.31 4.79 -4.39
N THR A 67 -9.27 5.01 -5.20
CA THR A 67 -7.89 4.62 -4.89
C THR A 67 -7.03 5.85 -4.61
N PRO A 68 -5.86 5.70 -3.95
CA PRO A 68 -4.92 6.79 -3.78
C PRO A 68 -4.38 7.23 -5.14
N SER A 69 -4.30 8.55 -5.37
CA SER A 69 -3.65 9.07 -6.57
C SER A 69 -2.15 8.78 -6.57
N TYR A 70 -1.50 8.83 -7.73
CA TYR A 70 -0.05 8.64 -7.85
C TYR A 70 0.76 9.62 -6.97
N GLU A 71 0.26 10.85 -6.78
CA GLU A 71 0.86 11.82 -5.86
C GLU A 71 0.76 11.35 -4.41
N LYS A 72 -0.41 10.84 -3.99
CA LYS A 72 -0.59 10.28 -2.64
C LYS A 72 0.29 9.05 -2.41
N ILE A 73 0.44 8.19 -3.41
CA ILE A 73 1.35 7.04 -3.39
C ILE A 73 2.79 7.52 -3.21
N ARG A 74 3.21 8.50 -4.02
CA ARG A 74 4.55 9.09 -3.93
C ARG A 74 4.82 9.70 -2.56
N THR A 75 3.92 10.53 -2.04
CA THR A 75 4.06 11.13 -0.71
C THR A 75 4.16 10.04 0.37
N LEU A 76 3.27 9.05 0.33
CA LEU A 76 3.30 7.93 1.28
C LEU A 76 4.63 7.19 1.27
N LEU A 77 5.19 6.91 0.09
CA LEU A 77 6.47 6.20 -0.03
C LEU A 77 7.67 7.03 0.43
N ILE A 78 7.63 8.36 0.23
CA ILE A 78 8.68 9.28 0.71
C ILE A 78 8.65 9.40 2.24
N ASP A 79 7.45 9.48 2.80
CA ASP A 79 7.26 9.67 4.25
C ASP A 79 7.41 8.35 5.04
N LEU A 80 7.49 7.21 4.34
CA LEU A 80 7.65 5.91 4.96
C LEU A 80 9.07 5.76 5.53
N ASP A 81 9.17 5.44 6.81
CA ASP A 81 10.46 5.16 7.44
C ASP A 81 11.05 3.85 6.87
N SER A 82 12.09 4.01 6.06
CA SER A 82 12.79 2.89 5.43
C SER A 82 13.43 1.91 6.43
N ASN A 83 13.79 2.36 7.63
CA ASN A 83 14.34 1.48 8.67
C ASN A 83 13.23 0.59 9.25
N LEU A 84 12.04 1.15 9.50
CA LEU A 84 10.88 0.39 9.97
C LEU A 84 10.44 -0.63 8.91
N LEU A 85 10.38 -0.22 7.64
CA LEU A 85 10.04 -1.13 6.54
C LEU A 85 11.05 -2.29 6.44
N GLY A 86 12.35 -1.97 6.46
CA GLY A 86 13.42 -2.98 6.41
C GLY A 86 13.39 -3.94 7.60
N GLY A 87 13.06 -3.44 8.80
CA GLY A 87 12.91 -4.26 10.01
C GLY A 87 11.76 -5.27 9.90
N VAL A 88 10.60 -4.85 9.39
CA VAL A 88 9.45 -5.74 9.18
C VAL A 88 9.79 -6.81 8.14
N LEU A 89 10.43 -6.45 7.02
CA LEU A 89 10.79 -7.40 5.97
C LEU A 89 11.83 -8.43 6.40
N LYS A 90 12.82 -8.03 7.20
CA LYS A 90 13.86 -8.94 7.76
C LYS A 90 13.33 -9.91 8.80
N SER A 91 12.16 -9.66 9.39
CA SER A 91 11.55 -10.61 10.33
C SER A 91 10.90 -11.83 9.65
N VAL A 92 10.90 -11.85 8.31
CA VAL A 92 10.24 -12.86 7.47
C VAL A 92 11.24 -13.75 6.72
N LEU A 93 12.48 -13.29 6.54
CA LEU A 93 13.60 -14.00 5.91
C LEU A 93 14.59 -14.46 6.97
#